data_AF-A0A3M1LX08-F1
#
_entry.id   AF-A0A3M1LX08-F1
#
_cell.length_a   1.000
_cell.length_b   1.000
_cell.length_c   1.000
_cell.angle_alpha   90.00
_cell.angle_beta   90.00
_cell.angle_gamma   90.00
#
_symmetry.space_group_name_H-M   'P 1'
#
loop_
_entity.id
_entity.type
_entity.pdbx_description
1 polymer ?
#
loop_
_entity_poly.entity_id
_entity_poly.type
_entity_poly.pdbx_seq_one_letter_code
_entity_poly.pdbx_strand_id
1 'polypeptide(L)'
;MEAVALIMAGGTGARLYPRSRQAHPKQLIHLLGDGTLIQNTFARLQPVFPPQRIYTVTTEELAPLISEQLPALAPTQIIAEPFRRNTAAALALGTVILERIYGPDVVVAAVPSDHLISNVREFQIALETAVETAKRADAIVTIGVVPSRAETAFGYIQVADEPLAEHLTVPVYPVRAFAEKPDAATAERFVSAGDFLWNTGIFVFRADVFWKEFTEHLPDYAELFASLRQVRDPSTFPQATEQVYRRIRGISFDYGVLENTRNVLSVLGTFEWSDLSSWDELWRLQKKDPRQNVLEGSIYALDTKRCYVSAYSKVVALVEVEDLIVVDTDDVLLICRRGSSQRVAEVVDMFRRKGNTPLL
;
A
#
# COMPACT_ATOMS: atom_id res chain seq x y z
N MET A 1 9.78 -17.56 17.28
CA MET A 1 9.13 -16.76 16.22
C MET A 1 8.19 -15.73 16.82
N GLU A 2 8.76 -14.57 17.15
CA GLU A 2 8.01 -13.36 17.42
C GLU A 2 7.42 -12.82 16.11
N ALA A 3 6.25 -12.15 16.18
CA ALA A 3 5.61 -11.53 15.03
C ALA A 3 5.44 -10.02 15.24
N VAL A 4 5.76 -9.24 14.22
CA VAL A 4 5.74 -7.77 14.22
C VAL A 4 5.09 -7.24 12.94
N ALA A 5 4.48 -6.06 13.01
CA ALA A 5 3.95 -5.38 11.85
C ALA A 5 4.92 -4.31 11.34
N LEU A 6 5.04 -4.18 10.02
CA LEU A 6 5.80 -3.12 9.36
C LEU A 6 4.88 -2.35 8.40
N ILE A 7 4.49 -1.14 8.79
CA ILE A 7 3.70 -0.24 7.95
C ILE A 7 4.62 0.40 6.90
N MET A 8 4.31 0.23 5.61
CA MET A 8 5.06 0.85 4.52
C MET A 8 4.45 2.22 4.16
N ALA A 9 5.15 3.30 4.49
CA ALA A 9 4.64 4.68 4.43
C ALA A 9 5.47 5.63 3.54
N GLY A 10 6.21 5.10 2.57
CA GLY A 10 7.04 5.91 1.64
C GLY A 10 6.32 6.48 0.40
N GLY A 11 5.02 6.21 0.22
CA GLY A 11 4.24 6.59 -0.97
C GLY A 11 4.02 8.11 -1.12
N THR A 12 3.72 8.57 -2.35
CA THR A 12 3.41 10.00 -2.64
C THR A 12 1.95 10.26 -3.00
N GLY A 13 1.22 9.27 -3.53
CA GLY A 13 -0.22 9.41 -3.80
C GLY A 13 -0.64 10.37 -4.92
N ALA A 14 0.22 10.62 -5.92
CA ALA A 14 0.03 11.68 -6.94
C ALA A 14 -1.31 11.67 -7.70
N ARG A 15 -2.03 10.54 -7.75
CA ARG A 15 -3.33 10.40 -8.45
C ARG A 15 -4.49 11.06 -7.71
N LEU A 16 -4.31 11.35 -6.41
CA LEU A 16 -5.28 12.09 -5.57
C LEU A 16 -4.87 13.56 -5.38
N TYR A 17 -4.02 14.07 -6.26
CA TYR A 17 -3.82 15.51 -6.38
C TYR A 17 -5.17 16.19 -6.71
N PRO A 18 -5.49 17.38 -6.17
CA PRO A 18 -4.63 18.29 -5.41
C PRO A 18 -4.58 18.08 -3.89
N ARG A 19 -5.31 17.10 -3.34
CA ARG A 19 -5.29 16.81 -1.89
C ARG A 19 -4.01 16.09 -1.47
N SER A 20 -3.53 15.13 -2.26
CA SER A 20 -2.25 14.48 -2.02
C SER A 20 -1.12 15.27 -2.67
N ARG A 21 -0.09 15.60 -1.88
CA ARG A 21 1.10 16.38 -2.28
C ARG A 21 2.38 15.73 -1.79
N GLN A 22 3.53 16.21 -2.24
CA GLN A 22 4.82 15.73 -1.76
C GLN A 22 4.98 15.92 -0.25
N ALA A 23 4.59 17.09 0.28
CA ALA A 23 4.66 17.39 1.71
C ALA A 23 3.57 16.67 2.54
N HIS A 24 2.41 16.41 1.94
CA HIS A 24 1.31 15.69 2.58
C HIS A 24 0.80 14.58 1.66
N PRO A 25 1.51 13.45 1.61
CA PRO A 25 1.17 12.34 0.73
C PRO A 25 -0.09 11.62 1.21
N LYS A 26 -0.64 10.79 0.32
CA LYS A 26 -1.94 10.10 0.49
C LYS A 26 -2.14 9.41 1.84
N GLN A 27 -1.11 8.79 2.40
CA GLN A 27 -1.20 8.12 3.70
C GLN A 27 -1.51 9.09 4.86
N LEU A 28 -1.18 10.38 4.71
CA LEU A 28 -1.35 11.42 5.73
C LEU A 28 -2.63 12.26 5.53
N ILE A 29 -3.48 11.93 4.55
CA ILE A 29 -4.73 12.66 4.32
C ILE A 29 -5.93 11.86 4.80
N HIS A 30 -6.94 12.58 5.29
CA HIS A 30 -8.26 12.02 5.58
C HIS A 30 -9.07 12.00 4.28
N LEU A 31 -9.45 10.79 3.85
CA LEU A 31 -10.29 10.57 2.67
C LEU A 31 -11.60 9.88 3.04
N LEU A 32 -11.51 8.81 3.82
CA LEU A 32 -12.62 7.99 4.28
C LEU A 32 -12.32 7.44 5.68
N GLY A 33 -13.37 7.12 6.43
CA GLY A 33 -13.25 6.61 7.80
C GLY A 33 -12.93 7.69 8.82
N ASP A 34 -12.31 7.30 9.93
CA ASP A 34 -11.99 8.18 11.05
C ASP A 34 -10.48 8.50 11.06
N GLY A 35 -10.12 9.71 10.62
CA GLY A 35 -8.72 10.15 10.56
C GLY A 35 -7.99 9.80 9.26
N THR A 36 -6.67 9.91 9.27
CA THR A 36 -5.84 9.68 8.07
C THR A 36 -5.69 8.20 7.74
N LEU A 37 -5.31 7.86 6.51
CA LEU A 37 -5.18 6.44 6.11
C LEU A 37 -4.16 5.69 6.98
N ILE A 38 -3.04 6.33 7.34
CA ILE A 38 -2.03 5.71 8.20
C ILE A 38 -2.55 5.50 9.62
N GLN A 39 -3.35 6.43 10.16
CA GLN A 39 -3.99 6.27 11.47
C GLN A 39 -4.97 5.10 11.45
N ASN A 40 -5.78 4.98 10.39
CA ASN A 40 -6.67 3.85 10.18
C ASN A 40 -5.89 2.52 10.09
N THR A 41 -4.76 2.51 9.37
CA THR A 41 -3.87 1.34 9.26
C THR A 41 -3.25 0.96 10.59
N PHE A 42 -2.78 1.92 11.38
CA PHE A 42 -2.26 1.65 12.71
C PHE A 42 -3.35 1.08 13.63
N ALA A 43 -4.53 1.72 13.69
CA ALA A 43 -5.63 1.30 14.55
C ALA A 43 -6.10 -0.13 14.27
N ARG A 44 -6.20 -0.53 13.00
CA ARG A 44 -6.68 -1.88 12.63
C ARG A 44 -5.67 -3.00 12.96
N LEU A 45 -4.39 -2.67 13.11
CA LEU A 45 -3.33 -3.60 13.50
C LEU A 45 -3.26 -3.82 15.01
N GLN A 46 -3.66 -2.84 15.83
CA GLN A 46 -3.50 -2.91 17.30
C GLN A 46 -4.14 -4.15 17.96
N PRO A 47 -5.28 -4.68 17.49
CA PRO A 47 -5.84 -5.91 18.04
C PRO A 47 -5.02 -7.17 17.73
N VAL A 48 -4.19 -7.15 16.68
CA VAL A 48 -3.32 -8.28 16.28
C VAL A 48 -1.91 -8.12 16.83
N PHE A 49 -1.39 -6.89 16.86
CA PHE A 49 -0.05 -6.56 17.32
C PHE A 49 -0.12 -5.47 18.41
N PRO A 50 0.48 -5.69 19.58
CA PRO A 50 0.59 -4.61 20.56
C PRO A 50 1.41 -3.45 19.96
N PRO A 51 1.16 -2.19 20.37
CA PRO A 51 1.83 -1.01 19.78
C PRO A 51 3.36 -1.09 19.71
N GLN A 52 4.00 -1.75 20.69
CA GLN A 52 5.46 -1.92 20.76
C GLN A 52 6.02 -2.87 19.68
N ARG A 53 5.15 -3.59 18.96
CA ARG A 53 5.47 -4.51 17.87
C ARG A 53 4.99 -4.00 16.51
N ILE A 54 4.57 -2.75 16.43
CA ILE A 54 4.21 -2.08 15.18
C ILE A 54 5.34 -1.11 14.83
N TYR A 55 5.90 -1.26 13.65
CA TYR A 55 6.94 -0.40 13.10
C TYR A 55 6.42 0.25 11.84
N THR A 56 7.06 1.33 11.42
CA THR A 56 6.78 1.97 10.13
C THR A 56 8.09 2.25 9.41
N VAL A 57 8.11 2.07 8.09
CA VAL A 57 9.22 2.46 7.22
C VAL A 57 8.74 3.57 6.29
N THR A 58 9.49 4.67 6.27
CA THR A 58 9.14 5.90 5.56
C THR A 58 10.41 6.66 5.18
N THR A 59 10.34 7.73 4.38
CA THR A 59 11.51 8.57 4.11
C THR A 59 11.86 9.45 5.32
N GLU A 60 13.14 9.82 5.45
CA GLU A 60 13.61 10.78 6.46
C GLU A 60 12.76 12.08 6.49
N GLU A 61 12.37 12.56 5.32
CA GLU A 61 11.55 13.77 5.16
C GLU A 61 10.15 13.63 5.78
N LEU A 62 9.57 12.43 5.73
CA LEU A 62 8.22 12.15 6.23
C LEU A 62 8.22 11.66 7.68
N ALA A 63 9.36 11.22 8.22
CA ALA A 63 9.45 10.66 9.57
C ALA A 63 8.86 11.58 10.67
N PRO A 64 9.09 12.91 10.68
CA PRO A 64 8.47 13.81 11.66
C PRO A 64 6.94 13.83 11.56
N LEU A 65 6.39 13.92 10.34
CA LEU A 65 4.94 13.93 10.12
C LEU A 65 4.29 12.60 10.52
N ILE A 66 4.97 11.48 10.26
CA ILE A 66 4.52 10.16 10.68
C ILE A 66 4.50 10.05 12.22
N SER A 67 5.52 10.60 12.89
CA SER A 67 5.59 10.67 14.35
C SER A 67 4.43 11.49 14.94
N GLU A 68 4.06 12.60 14.31
CA GLU A 68 2.89 13.41 14.73
C GLU A 68 1.57 12.65 14.52
N GLN A 69 1.46 11.90 13.42
CA GLN A 69 0.25 11.15 13.08
C GLN A 69 0.05 9.90 13.94
N LEU A 70 1.14 9.29 14.40
CA LEU A 70 1.16 8.06 15.20
C LEU A 70 1.90 8.27 16.54
N PRO A 71 1.37 9.09 17.46
CA PRO A 71 2.05 9.42 18.72
C PRO A 71 2.24 8.24 19.68
N ALA A 72 1.59 7.10 19.41
CA ALA A 72 1.77 5.86 20.16
C ALA A 72 3.05 5.09 19.79
N LEU A 73 3.71 5.44 18.67
CA LEU A 73 4.98 4.85 18.26
C LEU A 73 6.16 5.59 18.90
N ALA A 74 7.11 4.83 19.44
CA ALA A 74 8.39 5.40 19.84
C ALA A 74 9.19 5.83 18.60
N PRO A 75 10.10 6.84 18.71
CA PRO A 75 10.96 7.23 17.60
C PRO A 75 11.77 6.08 17.00
N THR A 76 12.17 5.10 17.83
CA THR A 76 12.90 3.89 17.38
C THR A 76 12.04 2.92 16.56
N GLN A 77 10.71 3.10 16.52
CA GLN A 77 9.78 2.32 15.70
C GLN A 77 9.54 2.95 14.33
N ILE A 78 10.10 4.14 14.06
CA ILE A 78 10.03 4.83 12.77
C ILE A 78 11.36 4.64 12.06
N ILE A 79 11.38 3.77 11.06
CA ILE A 79 12.54 3.44 10.24
C ILE A 79 12.59 4.44 9.09
N ALA A 80 13.64 5.25 9.06
CA ALA A 80 13.82 6.28 8.05
C ALA A 80 14.71 5.79 6.89
N GLU A 81 14.16 5.79 5.69
CA GLU A 81 14.85 5.59 4.42
C GLU A 81 15.53 6.92 4.00
N PRO A 82 16.82 6.91 3.65
CA PRO A 82 17.51 8.12 3.19
C PRO A 82 17.01 8.58 1.81
N PHE A 83 16.55 7.64 0.96
CA PHE A 83 15.99 7.94 -0.35
C PHE A 83 14.83 6.99 -0.66
N ARG A 84 13.80 7.50 -1.36
CA ARG A 84 12.73 6.65 -1.88
C ARG A 84 13.29 5.66 -2.91
N ARG A 85 13.19 4.35 -2.62
CA ARG A 85 13.66 3.25 -3.49
C ARG A 85 12.62 2.12 -3.68
N ASN A 86 11.35 2.45 -3.49
CA ASN A 86 10.20 1.55 -3.70
C ASN A 86 10.21 0.36 -2.70
N THR A 87 9.23 -0.56 -2.78
CA THR A 87 8.91 -1.47 -1.67
C THR A 87 9.98 -2.51 -1.37
N ALA A 88 10.78 -2.95 -2.35
CA ALA A 88 11.83 -3.95 -2.11
C ALA A 88 12.90 -3.44 -1.13
N ALA A 89 13.35 -2.18 -1.30
CA ALA A 89 14.34 -1.56 -0.43
C ALA A 89 13.78 -1.27 0.98
N ALA A 90 12.54 -0.80 1.05
CA ALA A 90 11.86 -0.54 2.32
C ALA A 90 11.68 -1.81 3.15
N LEU A 91 11.25 -2.91 2.52
CA LEU A 91 11.13 -4.23 3.17
C LEU A 91 12.48 -4.77 3.61
N ALA A 92 13.52 -4.65 2.77
CA ALA A 92 14.86 -5.10 3.10
C ALA A 92 15.43 -4.34 4.32
N LEU A 93 15.34 -3.00 4.31
CA LEU A 93 15.79 -2.17 5.44
C LEU A 93 14.99 -2.47 6.72
N GLY A 94 13.67 -2.56 6.61
CA GLY A 94 12.80 -2.96 7.71
C GLY A 94 13.21 -4.30 8.30
N THR A 95 13.46 -5.29 7.44
CA THR A 95 13.87 -6.64 7.85
C THR A 95 15.25 -6.64 8.52
N VAL A 96 16.23 -5.87 8.02
CA VAL A 96 17.54 -5.72 8.68
C VAL A 96 17.41 -5.21 10.11
N ILE A 97 16.51 -4.25 10.35
CA ILE A 97 16.33 -3.67 11.68
C ILE A 97 15.56 -4.63 12.59
N LEU A 98 14.49 -5.23 12.09
CA LEU A 98 13.64 -6.14 12.86
C LEU A 98 14.39 -7.42 13.22
N GLU A 99 15.22 -7.98 12.34
CA GLU A 99 16.03 -9.17 12.65
C GLU A 99 17.04 -8.90 13.77
N ARG A 100 17.55 -7.67 13.90
CA ARG A 100 18.50 -7.30 14.96
C ARG A 100 17.84 -7.23 16.32
N ILE A 101 16.57 -6.82 16.35
CA ILE A 101 15.80 -6.66 17.58
C ILE A 101 15.25 -8.01 18.05
N TYR A 102 14.74 -8.82 17.12
CA TYR A 102 13.95 -10.01 17.44
C TYR A 102 14.61 -11.35 17.05
N GLY A 103 15.70 -11.32 16.28
CA GLY A 103 16.37 -12.51 15.76
C GLY A 103 16.01 -12.85 14.31
N PRO A 104 16.73 -13.80 13.69
CA PRO A 104 16.59 -14.15 12.28
C PRO A 104 15.28 -14.90 11.95
N ASP A 105 14.56 -15.39 12.96
CA ASP A 105 13.28 -16.10 12.82
C ASP A 105 12.07 -15.18 13.07
N VAL A 106 12.26 -13.86 13.13
CA VAL A 106 11.15 -12.91 13.28
C VAL A 106 10.21 -12.98 12.08
N VAL A 107 8.91 -12.99 12.34
CA VAL A 107 7.86 -12.90 11.32
C VAL A 107 7.45 -11.44 11.16
N VAL A 108 7.60 -10.92 9.95
CA VAL A 108 7.26 -9.55 9.60
C VAL A 108 5.98 -9.55 8.78
N ALA A 109 4.94 -8.89 9.28
CA ALA A 109 3.73 -8.58 8.55
C ALA A 109 3.83 -7.17 7.96
N ALA A 110 4.29 -7.07 6.73
CA ALA A 110 4.40 -5.81 6.01
C ALA A 110 3.05 -5.42 5.39
N VAL A 111 2.59 -4.21 5.70
CA VAL A 111 1.27 -3.70 5.26
C VAL A 111 1.38 -2.31 4.65
N PRO A 112 0.68 -2.02 3.55
CA PRO A 112 0.62 -0.67 3.00
C PRO A 112 -0.10 0.30 3.95
N SER A 113 0.41 1.52 4.07
CA SER A 113 -0.15 2.56 4.96
C SER A 113 -1.44 3.20 4.44
N ASP A 114 -1.73 3.06 3.15
CA ASP A 114 -2.67 3.90 2.40
C ASP A 114 -3.83 3.12 1.77
N HIS A 115 -4.19 1.97 2.33
CA HIS A 115 -5.33 1.16 1.89
C HIS A 115 -6.59 1.41 2.71
N LEU A 116 -7.75 1.36 2.04
CA LEU A 116 -9.04 1.24 2.69
C LEU A 116 -9.35 -0.25 2.88
N ILE A 117 -9.74 -0.61 4.10
CA ILE A 117 -10.18 -1.96 4.44
C ILE A 117 -11.42 -1.82 5.33
N SER A 118 -12.54 -2.34 4.86
CA SER A 118 -13.78 -2.48 5.65
C SER A 118 -13.91 -3.91 6.14
N ASN A 119 -14.81 -4.18 7.10
CA ASN A 119 -14.90 -5.47 7.79
C ASN A 119 -13.58 -5.84 8.48
N VAL A 120 -13.09 -4.92 9.32
CA VAL A 120 -11.78 -4.99 9.99
C VAL A 120 -11.55 -6.32 10.71
N ARG A 121 -12.59 -6.97 11.26
CA ARG A 121 -12.42 -8.27 11.92
C ARG A 121 -12.01 -9.38 10.95
N GLU A 122 -12.59 -9.42 9.75
CA GLU A 122 -12.23 -10.39 8.71
C GLU A 122 -10.79 -10.17 8.22
N PHE A 123 -10.37 -8.90 8.10
CA PHE A 123 -8.97 -8.56 7.83
C PHE A 123 -8.03 -9.08 8.92
N GLN A 124 -8.38 -8.89 10.20
CA GLN A 124 -7.57 -9.37 11.32
C GLN A 124 -7.45 -10.89 11.32
N ILE A 125 -8.54 -11.61 11.06
CA ILE A 125 -8.53 -13.07 10.96
C ILE A 125 -7.62 -13.54 9.81
N ALA A 126 -7.69 -12.89 8.65
CA ALA A 126 -6.80 -13.20 7.53
C ALA A 126 -5.33 -12.91 7.86
N LEU A 127 -5.05 -11.79 8.55
CA LEU A 127 -3.70 -11.40 8.97
C LEU A 127 -3.13 -12.35 10.03
N GLU A 128 -3.92 -12.73 11.04
CA GLU A 128 -3.59 -13.73 12.05
C GLU A 128 -3.27 -15.08 11.38
N THR A 129 -4.08 -15.49 10.40
CA THR A 129 -3.86 -16.72 9.61
C THR A 129 -2.56 -16.64 8.81
N ALA A 130 -2.28 -15.49 8.17
CA ALA A 130 -1.05 -15.28 7.42
C ALA A 130 0.20 -15.35 8.31
N VAL A 131 0.14 -14.75 9.51
CA VAL A 131 1.20 -14.82 10.52
C VAL A 131 1.44 -16.26 10.98
N GLU A 132 0.38 -17.01 11.28
CA GLU A 132 0.54 -18.40 11.71
C GLU A 132 1.07 -19.30 10.60
N THR A 133 0.66 -19.06 9.37
CA THR A 133 1.17 -19.76 8.18
C THR A 133 2.66 -19.48 7.99
N ALA A 134 3.08 -18.21 8.02
CA ALA A 134 4.48 -17.80 7.83
C ALA A 134 5.44 -18.32 8.91
N LYS A 135 4.93 -18.61 10.11
CA LYS A 135 5.73 -19.29 11.15
C LYS A 135 6.09 -20.72 10.74
N ARG A 136 5.17 -21.44 10.10
CA ARG A 136 5.32 -22.89 9.84
C ARG A 136 5.89 -23.19 8.45
N ALA A 137 5.49 -22.40 7.46
CA ALA A 137 5.92 -22.57 6.08
C ALA A 137 7.27 -21.90 5.84
N ASP A 138 8.07 -22.50 4.95
CA ASP A 138 9.25 -21.85 4.35
C ASP A 138 8.80 -21.07 3.11
N ALA A 139 7.85 -20.12 3.23
CA ALA A 139 7.26 -19.40 2.10
C ALA A 139 6.89 -17.95 2.46
N ILE A 140 6.82 -17.07 1.46
CA ILE A 140 6.21 -15.73 1.62
C ILE A 140 4.70 -15.89 1.55
N VAL A 141 3.98 -15.33 2.52
CA VAL A 141 2.52 -15.38 2.57
C VAL A 141 1.95 -14.03 2.14
N THR A 142 1.06 -14.03 1.16
CA THR A 142 0.29 -12.88 0.70
C THR A 142 -1.14 -12.95 1.25
N ILE A 143 -1.87 -11.84 1.19
CA ILE A 143 -3.33 -11.85 1.39
C ILE A 143 -3.98 -11.42 0.08
N GLY A 144 -4.80 -12.28 -0.50
CA GLY A 144 -5.50 -12.02 -1.76
C GLY A 144 -6.99 -11.81 -1.55
N VAL A 145 -7.62 -10.88 -2.29
CA VAL A 145 -9.07 -10.62 -2.22
C VAL A 145 -9.73 -10.99 -3.54
N VAL A 146 -10.93 -11.57 -3.49
CA VAL A 146 -11.67 -11.96 -4.71
C VAL A 146 -11.97 -10.72 -5.58
N PRO A 147 -11.58 -10.73 -6.87
CA PRO A 147 -11.87 -9.63 -7.77
C PRO A 147 -13.37 -9.43 -7.96
N SER A 148 -13.84 -8.21 -7.74
CA SER A 148 -15.23 -7.81 -8.04
C SER A 148 -15.39 -7.20 -9.43
N ARG A 149 -14.28 -6.93 -10.13
CA ARG A 149 -14.22 -6.38 -11.49
C ARG A 149 -12.86 -6.67 -12.14
N ALA A 150 -12.76 -6.44 -13.44
CA ALA A 150 -11.48 -6.41 -14.14
C ALA A 150 -10.79 -5.06 -13.88
N GLU A 151 -9.77 -5.05 -13.01
CA GLU A 151 -9.04 -3.84 -12.62
C GLU A 151 -7.60 -3.91 -13.13
N THR A 152 -7.23 -3.02 -14.06
CA THR A 152 -5.88 -3.03 -14.67
C THR A 152 -4.82 -2.40 -13.77
N ALA A 153 -5.23 -1.70 -12.70
CA ALA A 153 -4.30 -1.04 -11.78
C ALA A 153 -3.75 -1.96 -10.69
N PHE A 154 -4.31 -3.17 -10.51
CA PHE A 154 -3.93 -4.10 -9.44
C PHE A 154 -3.08 -5.26 -9.95
N GLY A 155 -2.30 -5.87 -9.04
CA GLY A 155 -1.71 -7.18 -9.26
C GLY A 155 -2.73 -8.29 -9.09
N TYR A 156 -2.55 -9.39 -9.82
CA TYR A 156 -3.36 -10.60 -9.74
C TYR A 156 -2.51 -11.80 -9.33
N ILE A 157 -3.06 -12.64 -8.46
CA ILE A 157 -2.44 -13.85 -7.93
C ILE A 157 -3.28 -15.04 -8.39
N GLN A 158 -2.73 -15.90 -9.24
CA GLN A 158 -3.37 -17.15 -9.58
C GLN A 158 -3.12 -18.17 -8.47
N VAL A 159 -4.18 -18.73 -7.90
CA VAL A 159 -4.09 -19.73 -6.84
C VAL A 159 -4.25 -21.15 -7.39
N ALA A 160 -3.78 -22.14 -6.62
CA ALA A 160 -4.06 -23.53 -6.91
C ALA A 160 -5.54 -23.86 -6.66
N ASP A 161 -6.01 -24.96 -7.27
CA ASP A 161 -7.43 -25.35 -7.19
C ASP A 161 -7.86 -25.73 -5.76
N GLU A 162 -6.93 -26.30 -4.98
CA GLU A 162 -7.18 -26.76 -3.62
C GLU A 162 -6.32 -25.98 -2.62
N PRO A 163 -6.87 -25.61 -1.45
CA PRO A 163 -6.09 -25.01 -0.38
C PRO A 163 -5.16 -26.05 0.26
N LEU A 164 -4.23 -25.58 1.09
CA LEU A 164 -3.44 -26.46 1.95
C LEU A 164 -4.38 -27.30 2.83
N ALA A 165 -4.03 -28.59 3.00
CA ALA A 165 -4.78 -29.54 3.83
C ALA A 165 -4.57 -29.30 5.34
N GLU A 166 -4.71 -28.04 5.78
CA GLU A 166 -4.57 -27.61 7.16
C GLU A 166 -5.89 -27.01 7.65
N HIS A 167 -6.26 -27.30 8.91
CA HIS A 167 -7.44 -26.71 9.56
C HIS A 167 -7.14 -25.29 10.06
N LEU A 168 -6.91 -24.37 9.12
CA LEU A 168 -6.79 -22.94 9.39
C LEU A 168 -8.17 -22.28 9.36
N THR A 169 -8.30 -21.14 10.05
CA THR A 169 -9.55 -20.37 10.12
C THR A 169 -10.02 -19.91 8.73
N VAL A 170 -9.06 -19.61 7.86
CA VAL A 170 -9.29 -19.12 6.50
C VAL A 170 -8.45 -19.97 5.53
N PRO A 171 -8.97 -20.30 4.33
CA PRO A 171 -8.22 -21.04 3.33
C PRO A 171 -6.91 -20.35 2.93
N VAL A 172 -5.87 -21.16 2.78
CA VAL A 172 -4.55 -20.74 2.29
C VAL A 172 -4.22 -21.55 1.06
N TYR A 173 -3.90 -20.89 -0.04
CA TYR A 173 -3.63 -21.53 -1.31
C TYR A 173 -2.17 -21.39 -1.72
N PRO A 174 -1.55 -22.43 -2.30
CA PRO A 174 -0.35 -22.27 -3.11
C PRO A 174 -0.59 -21.29 -4.26
N VAL A 175 0.37 -20.41 -4.53
CA VAL A 175 0.31 -19.49 -5.67
C VAL A 175 0.96 -20.15 -6.89
N ARG A 176 0.25 -20.14 -8.02
CA ARG A 176 0.74 -20.66 -9.31
C ARG A 176 1.49 -19.62 -10.10
N ALA A 177 0.98 -18.40 -10.12
CA ALA A 177 1.53 -17.29 -10.90
C ALA A 177 1.11 -15.95 -10.31
N PHE A 178 1.90 -14.93 -10.62
CA PHE A 178 1.60 -13.55 -10.31
C PHE A 178 1.63 -12.73 -11.62
N ALA A 179 0.74 -11.76 -11.74
CA ALA A 179 0.70 -10.83 -12.86
C ALA A 179 0.43 -9.41 -12.36
N GLU A 180 1.43 -8.53 -12.41
CA GLU A 180 1.27 -7.13 -12.01
C GLU A 180 0.63 -6.28 -13.13
N LYS A 181 -0.51 -5.65 -12.83
CA LYS A 181 -1.16 -4.63 -13.69
C LYS A 181 -1.41 -5.11 -15.13
N PRO A 182 -2.21 -6.17 -15.33
CA PRO A 182 -2.51 -6.70 -16.66
C PRO A 182 -3.28 -5.68 -17.52
N ASP A 183 -3.23 -5.87 -18.84
CA ASP A 183 -4.13 -5.16 -19.75
C ASP A 183 -5.60 -5.54 -19.50
N ALA A 184 -6.54 -4.75 -20.02
CA ALA A 184 -7.96 -4.92 -19.77
C ALA A 184 -8.51 -6.30 -20.19
N ALA A 185 -8.11 -6.81 -21.36
CA ALA A 185 -8.56 -8.11 -21.84
C ALA A 185 -8.00 -9.25 -20.98
N THR A 186 -6.76 -9.10 -20.49
CA THR A 186 -6.14 -10.04 -19.57
C THR A 186 -6.82 -10.02 -18.20
N ALA A 187 -7.14 -8.84 -17.65
CA ALA A 187 -7.88 -8.70 -16.40
C ALA A 187 -9.28 -9.34 -16.48
N GLU A 188 -10.01 -9.15 -17.59
CA GLU A 188 -11.31 -9.80 -17.82
C GLU A 188 -11.22 -11.32 -17.83
N ARG A 189 -10.16 -11.87 -18.46
CA ARG A 189 -9.89 -13.31 -18.46
C ARG A 189 -9.60 -13.83 -17.06
N PHE A 190 -8.80 -13.12 -16.27
CA PHE A 190 -8.50 -13.52 -14.88
C PHE A 190 -9.75 -13.58 -14.00
N VAL A 191 -10.61 -12.56 -14.08
CA VAL A 191 -11.88 -12.55 -13.34
C VAL A 191 -12.80 -13.68 -13.79
N SER A 192 -12.86 -13.94 -15.10
CA SER A 192 -13.71 -15.01 -15.66
C SER A 192 -13.23 -16.42 -15.31
N ALA A 193 -11.92 -16.61 -15.12
CA ALA A 193 -11.34 -17.89 -14.75
C ALA A 193 -11.68 -18.30 -13.31
N GLY A 194 -11.86 -17.32 -12.40
CA GLY A 194 -12.31 -17.54 -11.03
C GLY A 194 -11.24 -18.08 -10.08
N ASP A 195 -10.04 -18.38 -10.58
CA ASP A 195 -8.87 -18.86 -9.83
C ASP A 195 -7.84 -17.75 -9.55
N PHE A 196 -8.23 -16.49 -9.71
CA PHE A 196 -7.38 -15.33 -9.42
C PHE A 196 -7.90 -14.48 -8.25
N LEU A 197 -6.96 -14.01 -7.44
CA LEU A 197 -7.17 -13.02 -6.39
C LEU A 197 -6.47 -11.70 -6.75
N TRP A 198 -7.00 -10.57 -6.29
CA TRP A 198 -6.24 -9.32 -6.28
C TRP A 198 -5.14 -9.37 -5.23
N ASN A 199 -3.93 -8.96 -5.61
CA ASN A 199 -2.84 -8.71 -4.68
C ASN A 199 -3.13 -7.45 -3.85
N THR A 200 -3.23 -7.61 -2.53
CA THR A 200 -3.47 -6.49 -1.61
C THR A 200 -2.20 -5.73 -1.24
N GLY A 201 -1.01 -6.17 -1.69
CA GLY A 201 0.27 -5.59 -1.30
C GLY A 201 0.66 -5.86 0.16
N ILE A 202 -0.06 -6.77 0.84
CA ILE A 202 0.26 -7.23 2.20
C ILE A 202 1.08 -8.51 2.10
N PHE A 203 2.22 -8.52 2.79
CA PHE A 203 3.17 -9.63 2.79
C PHE A 203 3.48 -10.04 4.23
N VAL A 204 3.52 -11.33 4.48
CA VAL A 204 3.89 -11.89 5.79
C VAL A 204 4.94 -12.96 5.56
N PHE A 205 6.11 -12.79 6.17
CA PHE A 205 7.25 -13.68 5.95
C PHE A 205 8.12 -13.76 7.20
N ARG A 206 8.82 -14.89 7.35
CA ARG A 206 9.93 -15.00 8.29
C ARG A 206 11.19 -14.37 7.67
N ALA A 207 12.02 -13.69 8.47
CA ALA A 207 13.14 -12.89 7.95
C ALA A 207 14.18 -13.73 7.18
N ASP A 208 14.49 -14.95 7.65
CA ASP A 208 15.32 -15.92 6.92
C ASP A 208 14.75 -16.30 5.54
N VAL A 209 13.44 -16.54 5.45
CA VAL A 209 12.72 -16.84 4.20
C VAL A 209 12.78 -15.64 3.27
N PHE A 210 12.53 -14.43 3.80
CA PHE A 210 12.67 -13.20 3.02
C PHE A 210 14.06 -13.09 2.41
N TRP A 211 15.13 -13.27 3.18
CA TRP A 211 16.49 -13.17 2.65
C TRP A 211 16.82 -14.28 1.66
N LYS A 212 16.28 -15.49 1.82
CA LYS A 212 16.42 -16.58 0.84
C LYS A 212 15.85 -16.16 -0.51
N GLU A 213 14.58 -15.75 -0.56
CA GLU A 213 13.90 -15.33 -1.79
C GLU A 213 14.51 -14.03 -2.36
N PHE A 214 14.89 -13.09 -1.50
CA PHE A 214 15.52 -11.84 -1.91
C PHE A 214 16.91 -12.06 -2.51
N THR A 215 17.68 -13.03 -2.01
CA THR A 215 18.99 -13.40 -2.57
C THR A 215 18.85 -14.10 -3.92
N GLU A 216 17.85 -14.97 -4.05
CA GLU A 216 17.59 -15.70 -5.30
C GLU A 216 17.15 -14.76 -6.43
N HIS A 217 16.29 -13.79 -6.14
CA HIS A 217 15.67 -12.95 -7.17
C HIS A 217 16.28 -11.54 -7.31
N LEU A 218 16.95 -11.03 -6.26
CA LEU A 218 17.64 -9.74 -6.27
C LEU A 218 19.07 -9.86 -5.67
N PRO A 219 19.95 -10.72 -6.23
CA PRO A 219 21.27 -11.00 -5.65
C PRO A 219 22.13 -9.74 -5.44
N ASP A 220 22.12 -8.81 -6.39
CA ASP A 220 22.85 -7.54 -6.29
C ASP A 220 22.40 -6.69 -5.11
N TYR A 221 21.09 -6.73 -4.77
CA TYR A 221 20.55 -6.01 -3.61
C TYR A 221 20.88 -6.76 -2.34
N ALA A 222 20.75 -8.09 -2.34
CA ALA A 222 21.05 -8.94 -1.21
C ALA A 222 22.51 -8.76 -0.74
N GLU A 223 23.47 -8.66 -1.67
CA GLU A 223 24.87 -8.39 -1.34
C GLU A 223 25.05 -7.04 -0.62
N LEU A 224 24.38 -5.99 -1.12
CA LEU A 224 24.43 -4.66 -0.50
C LEU A 224 23.84 -4.69 0.91
N PHE A 225 22.67 -5.31 1.10
CA PHE A 225 22.04 -5.42 2.41
C PHE A 225 22.79 -6.37 3.34
N ALA A 226 23.49 -7.39 2.84
CA ALA A 226 24.36 -8.24 3.65
C ALA A 226 25.46 -7.42 4.33
N SER A 227 26.05 -6.45 3.62
CA SER A 227 27.02 -5.52 4.22
C SER A 227 26.38 -4.68 5.34
N LEU A 228 25.15 -4.20 5.13
CA LEU A 228 24.42 -3.43 6.12
C LEU A 228 24.11 -4.27 7.37
N ARG A 229 23.70 -5.54 7.20
CA ARG A 229 23.41 -6.47 8.31
C ARG A 229 24.60 -6.66 9.24
N GLN A 230 25.83 -6.61 8.73
CA GLN A 230 27.06 -6.74 9.53
C GLN A 230 27.44 -5.49 10.35
N VAL A 231 26.82 -4.33 10.10
CA VAL A 231 27.13 -3.09 10.83
C VAL A 231 26.65 -3.17 12.28
N ARG A 232 27.57 -3.33 13.23
CA ARG A 232 27.24 -3.47 14.67
C ARG A 232 27.19 -2.15 15.42
N ASP A 233 27.94 -1.14 14.99
CA ASP A 233 27.98 0.16 15.64
C ASP A 233 26.78 1.01 15.19
N PRO A 234 25.82 1.33 16.09
CA PRO A 234 24.65 2.13 15.76
C PRO A 234 24.99 3.52 15.22
N SER A 235 26.14 4.09 15.61
CA SER A 235 26.55 5.43 15.16
C SER A 235 26.92 5.48 13.67
N THR A 236 27.39 4.36 13.12
CA THR A 236 27.77 4.23 11.71
C THR A 236 26.63 3.72 10.81
N PHE A 237 25.56 3.19 11.40
CA PHE A 237 24.46 2.58 10.68
C PHE A 237 23.73 3.53 9.69
N PRO A 238 23.46 4.81 10.02
CA PRO A 238 22.85 5.74 9.07
C PRO A 238 23.72 5.95 7.82
N GLN A 239 25.02 6.17 8.00
CA GLN A 239 25.95 6.37 6.88
C GLN A 239 26.06 5.11 6.00
N ALA A 240 26.11 3.92 6.60
CA ALA A 240 26.11 2.66 5.85
C ALA A 240 24.80 2.45 5.06
N THR A 241 23.65 2.79 5.67
CA THR A 241 22.34 2.72 5.01
C THR A 241 22.29 3.64 3.80
N GLU A 242 22.78 4.87 3.93
CA GLU A 242 22.85 5.82 2.82
C GLU A 242 23.73 5.30 1.66
N GLN A 243 24.90 4.72 1.96
CA GLN A 243 25.79 4.15 0.96
C GLN A 243 25.14 3.00 0.17
N VAL A 244 24.38 2.13 0.86
CA VAL A 244 23.59 1.08 0.20
C VAL A 244 22.53 1.70 -0.70
N TYR A 245 21.75 2.67 -0.20
CA TYR A 245 20.65 3.27 -0.96
C TYR A 245 21.10 4.08 -2.18
N ARG A 246 22.34 4.62 -2.17
CA ARG A 246 22.94 5.28 -3.34
C ARG A 246 23.23 4.30 -4.49
N ARG A 247 23.41 3.01 -4.21
CA ARG A 247 23.77 1.98 -5.20
C ARG A 247 22.56 1.22 -5.76
N ILE A 248 21.44 1.20 -5.03
CA ILE A 248 20.22 0.54 -5.48
C ILE A 248 19.39 1.41 -6.41
N ARG A 249 18.75 0.76 -7.40
CA ARG A 249 17.67 1.36 -8.19
C ARG A 249 16.34 1.10 -7.49
N GLY A 250 15.32 1.88 -7.81
CA GLY A 250 13.99 1.66 -7.25
C GLY A 250 13.28 0.51 -7.96
N ILE A 251 12.84 -0.52 -7.22
CA ILE A 251 12.02 -1.63 -7.72
C ILE A 251 11.00 -2.05 -6.65
N SER A 252 9.78 -2.41 -7.04
CA SER A 252 8.83 -2.98 -6.08
C SER A 252 9.22 -4.41 -5.74
N PHE A 253 8.81 -4.86 -4.56
CA PHE A 253 8.95 -6.24 -4.15
C PHE A 253 8.15 -7.19 -5.04
N ASP A 254 6.99 -6.75 -5.53
CA ASP A 254 6.13 -7.49 -6.45
C ASP A 254 6.89 -7.85 -7.73
N TYR A 255 7.49 -6.86 -8.41
CA TYR A 255 8.28 -7.08 -9.63
C TYR A 255 9.61 -7.79 -9.34
N GLY A 256 10.29 -7.39 -8.27
CA GLY A 256 11.64 -7.85 -7.98
C GLY A 256 11.70 -9.29 -7.45
N VAL A 257 10.66 -9.73 -6.75
CA VAL A 257 10.63 -11.04 -6.06
C VAL A 257 9.37 -11.82 -6.41
N LEU A 258 8.17 -11.30 -6.12
CA LEU A 258 6.92 -12.10 -6.19
C LEU A 258 6.59 -12.63 -7.59
N GLU A 259 6.86 -11.88 -8.64
CA GLU A 259 6.64 -12.36 -10.02
C GLU A 259 7.55 -13.53 -10.41
N ASN A 260 8.68 -13.71 -9.71
CA ASN A 260 9.71 -14.67 -10.08
C ASN A 260 9.81 -15.86 -9.12
N THR A 261 9.32 -15.72 -7.88
CA THR A 261 9.35 -16.80 -6.90
C THR A 261 8.20 -17.79 -7.10
N ARG A 262 8.47 -19.06 -6.79
CA ARG A 262 7.46 -20.13 -6.71
C ARG A 262 7.06 -20.45 -5.26
N ASN A 263 7.65 -19.73 -4.31
CA ASN A 263 7.57 -20.05 -2.90
C ASN A 263 6.62 -19.09 -2.17
N VAL A 264 5.40 -19.02 -2.69
CA VAL A 264 4.38 -18.07 -2.24
C VAL A 264 3.08 -18.81 -1.90
N LEU A 265 2.49 -18.42 -0.78
CA LEU A 265 1.15 -18.81 -0.36
C LEU A 265 0.25 -17.57 -0.35
N SER A 266 -1.06 -17.76 -0.52
CA SER A 266 -2.05 -16.67 -0.42
C SER A 266 -3.18 -17.05 0.52
N VAL A 267 -3.38 -16.24 1.55
CA VAL A 267 -4.57 -16.32 2.41
C VAL A 267 -5.74 -15.63 1.71
N LEU A 268 -6.90 -16.29 1.68
CA LEU A 268 -8.11 -15.71 1.10
C LEU A 268 -8.74 -14.65 2.01
N GLY A 269 -8.60 -13.38 1.66
CA GLY A 269 -9.27 -12.26 2.34
C GLY A 269 -10.76 -12.17 1.99
N THR A 270 -11.62 -12.24 3.01
CA THR A 270 -13.09 -12.05 2.94
C THR A 270 -13.54 -10.62 3.30
N PHE A 271 -12.58 -9.71 3.50
CA PHE A 271 -12.82 -8.30 3.79
C PHE A 271 -12.95 -7.46 2.51
N GLU A 272 -13.53 -6.27 2.63
CA GLU A 272 -13.53 -5.31 1.53
C GLU A 272 -12.21 -4.56 1.51
N TRP A 273 -11.63 -4.40 0.31
CA TRP A 273 -10.34 -3.76 0.13
C TRP A 273 -10.35 -2.79 -1.06
N SER A 274 -9.61 -1.70 -0.92
CA SER A 274 -9.28 -0.79 -2.01
C SER A 274 -7.94 -0.12 -1.74
N ASP A 275 -7.13 0.02 -2.79
CA ASP A 275 -5.89 0.79 -2.76
C ASP A 275 -6.12 2.30 -2.86
N LEU A 276 -7.37 2.78 -2.94
CA LEU A 276 -7.72 4.20 -3.12
C LEU A 276 -6.86 4.91 -4.19
N SER A 277 -6.61 4.26 -5.32
CA SER A 277 -5.66 4.75 -6.34
C SER A 277 -6.13 5.94 -7.17
N SER A 278 -7.39 6.38 -7.05
CA SER A 278 -7.93 7.46 -7.89
C SER A 278 -9.19 8.11 -7.31
N TRP A 279 -9.56 9.27 -7.85
CA TRP A 279 -10.82 9.94 -7.52
C TRP A 279 -12.05 9.14 -7.97
N ASP A 280 -11.92 8.38 -9.06
CA ASP A 280 -12.95 7.44 -9.51
C ASP A 280 -13.24 6.37 -8.44
N GLU A 281 -12.20 5.89 -7.78
CA GLU A 281 -12.32 4.90 -6.71
C GLU A 281 -12.96 5.49 -5.44
N LEU A 282 -12.64 6.73 -5.08
CA LEU A 282 -13.33 7.45 -4.00
C LEU A 282 -14.82 7.62 -4.28
N TRP A 283 -15.17 8.07 -5.49
CA TRP A 283 -16.57 8.16 -5.92
C TRP A 283 -17.28 6.80 -5.84
N ARG A 284 -16.60 5.72 -6.24
CA ARG A 284 -17.14 4.35 -6.20
C ARG A 284 -17.48 3.91 -4.78
N LEU A 285 -16.60 4.21 -3.82
CA LEU A 285 -16.70 3.77 -2.43
C LEU A 285 -17.68 4.61 -1.59
N GLN A 286 -17.89 5.87 -1.94
CA GLN A 286 -18.75 6.75 -1.17
C GLN A 286 -20.24 6.56 -1.44
N LYS A 287 -21.04 6.95 -0.44
CA LYS A 287 -22.49 7.02 -0.56
C LYS A 287 -22.86 8.10 -1.58
N LYS A 288 -23.72 7.73 -2.53
CA LYS A 288 -24.17 8.62 -3.61
C LYS A 288 -25.59 9.12 -3.37
N ASP A 289 -25.93 10.26 -3.95
CA ASP A 289 -27.30 10.75 -4.03
C ASP A 289 -28.13 9.96 -5.08
N PRO A 290 -29.45 10.21 -5.24
CA PRO A 290 -30.28 9.54 -6.25
C PRO A 290 -29.84 9.75 -7.71
N ARG A 291 -29.05 10.80 -7.99
CA ARG A 291 -28.48 11.13 -9.30
C ARG A 291 -27.06 10.58 -9.47
N GLN A 292 -26.61 9.73 -8.53
CA GLN A 292 -25.29 9.11 -8.49
C GLN A 292 -24.14 10.11 -8.27
N ASN A 293 -24.40 11.26 -7.65
CA ASN A 293 -23.37 12.23 -7.28
C ASN A 293 -22.81 11.95 -5.87
N VAL A 294 -21.56 12.34 -5.68
CA VAL A 294 -20.91 12.52 -4.37
C VAL A 294 -20.56 14.00 -4.26
N LEU A 295 -21.20 14.70 -3.32
CA LEU A 295 -21.08 16.16 -3.17
C LEU A 295 -20.64 16.49 -1.74
N GLU A 296 -19.43 17.01 -1.58
CA GLU A 296 -18.83 17.38 -0.30
C GLU A 296 -18.52 18.88 -0.24
N GLY A 297 -19.16 19.60 0.69
CA GLY A 297 -18.98 21.03 0.90
C GLY A 297 -20.07 21.89 0.28
N SER A 298 -19.75 23.11 -0.16
CA SER A 298 -20.74 24.12 -0.57
C SER A 298 -21.13 23.98 -2.04
N ILE A 299 -21.98 23.02 -2.36
CA ILE A 299 -22.27 22.63 -3.76
C ILE A 299 -23.74 22.77 -4.12
N TYR A 300 -24.01 23.41 -5.26
CA TYR A 300 -25.34 23.53 -5.87
C TYR A 300 -25.35 22.81 -7.21
N ALA A 301 -26.25 21.85 -7.35
CA ALA A 301 -26.31 20.97 -8.52
C ALA A 301 -27.68 21.02 -9.19
N LEU A 302 -27.75 21.62 -10.38
CA LEU A 302 -28.92 21.65 -11.25
C LEU A 302 -28.69 20.66 -12.40
N ASP A 303 -29.61 19.70 -12.55
CA ASP A 303 -29.55 18.64 -13.57
C ASP A 303 -28.19 17.96 -13.78
N THR A 304 -27.47 17.78 -12.67
CA THR A 304 -26.14 17.16 -12.62
C THR A 304 -26.18 15.71 -12.16
N LYS A 305 -25.40 14.81 -12.80
CA LYS A 305 -25.43 13.36 -12.56
C LYS A 305 -24.04 12.72 -12.58
N ARG A 306 -23.85 11.67 -11.78
CA ARG A 306 -22.61 10.85 -11.77
C ARG A 306 -21.32 11.66 -11.55
N CYS A 307 -21.38 12.74 -10.75
CA CYS A 307 -20.23 13.58 -10.46
C CYS A 307 -19.63 13.30 -9.07
N TYR A 308 -18.34 13.57 -8.92
CA TYR A 308 -17.66 13.69 -7.63
C TYR A 308 -17.22 15.13 -7.44
N VAL A 309 -17.68 15.81 -6.39
CA VAL A 309 -17.28 17.18 -6.09
C VAL A 309 -16.88 17.30 -4.63
N SER A 310 -15.65 17.78 -4.39
CA SER A 310 -15.12 18.10 -3.06
C SER A 310 -14.64 19.54 -3.07
N ALA A 311 -15.37 20.44 -2.42
CA ALA A 311 -15.05 21.86 -2.37
C ALA A 311 -15.44 22.51 -1.04
N TYR A 312 -14.43 22.90 -0.26
CA TYR A 312 -14.62 23.53 1.06
C TYR A 312 -14.25 25.02 1.07
N SER A 313 -13.46 25.50 0.11
CA SER A 313 -13.01 26.90 0.07
C SER A 313 -13.97 27.82 -0.70
N LYS A 314 -14.69 27.28 -1.69
CA LYS A 314 -15.58 28.02 -2.59
C LYS A 314 -16.96 27.39 -2.69
N VAL A 315 -17.93 28.19 -3.13
CA VAL A 315 -19.21 27.68 -3.61
C VAL A 315 -19.04 27.16 -5.04
N VAL A 316 -19.45 25.92 -5.29
CA VAL A 316 -19.41 25.30 -6.63
C VAL A 316 -20.84 25.12 -7.14
N ALA A 317 -21.12 25.66 -8.33
CA ALA A 317 -22.38 25.47 -9.03
C ALA A 317 -22.18 24.59 -10.28
N LEU A 318 -23.01 23.57 -10.43
CA LEU A 318 -23.00 22.63 -11.54
C LEU A 318 -24.36 22.70 -12.23
N VAL A 319 -24.38 22.91 -13.54
CA VAL A 319 -25.60 23.05 -14.34
C VAL A 319 -25.48 22.17 -15.58
N GLU A 320 -26.36 21.18 -15.70
CA GLU A 320 -26.46 20.28 -16.87
C GLU A 320 -25.13 19.58 -17.23
N VAL A 321 -24.37 19.17 -16.23
CA VAL A 321 -23.11 18.43 -16.40
C VAL A 321 -23.20 17.01 -15.85
N GLU A 322 -22.43 16.10 -16.42
CA GLU A 322 -22.36 14.73 -15.96
C GLU A 322 -20.94 14.17 -16.04
N ASP A 323 -20.66 13.15 -15.23
CA ASP A 323 -19.40 12.42 -15.23
C ASP A 323 -18.18 13.34 -15.01
N LEU A 324 -18.27 14.28 -14.07
CA LEU A 324 -17.16 15.16 -13.68
C LEU A 324 -16.62 14.82 -12.30
N ILE A 325 -15.31 15.00 -12.16
CA ILE A 325 -14.60 15.07 -10.89
C ILE A 325 -14.13 16.51 -10.72
N VAL A 326 -14.53 17.15 -9.63
CA VAL A 326 -14.17 18.53 -9.28
C VAL A 326 -13.60 18.53 -7.87
N VAL A 327 -12.34 18.90 -7.72
CA VAL A 327 -11.66 18.94 -6.42
C VAL A 327 -11.00 20.29 -6.24
N ASP A 328 -11.47 21.04 -5.24
CA ASP A 328 -11.00 22.38 -4.91
C ASP A 328 -10.14 22.33 -3.63
N THR A 329 -8.92 22.86 -3.74
CA THR A 329 -8.03 23.22 -2.63
C THR A 329 -7.66 24.70 -2.74
N ASP A 330 -7.00 25.24 -1.73
CA ASP A 330 -6.72 26.68 -1.60
C ASP A 330 -6.06 27.30 -2.84
N ASP A 331 -5.11 26.58 -3.44
CA ASP A 331 -4.27 27.03 -4.55
C ASP A 331 -4.58 26.34 -5.89
N VAL A 332 -5.38 25.27 -5.90
CA VAL A 332 -5.59 24.42 -7.08
C VAL A 332 -7.03 23.94 -7.19
N LEU A 333 -7.58 24.05 -8.40
CA LEU A 333 -8.83 23.43 -8.81
C LEU A 333 -8.55 22.36 -9.85
N LEU A 334 -8.84 21.11 -9.52
CA LEU A 334 -8.85 20.01 -10.47
C LEU A 334 -10.26 19.83 -11.02
N ILE A 335 -10.37 19.79 -12.35
CA ILE A 335 -11.57 19.35 -13.07
C ILE A 335 -11.15 18.29 -14.07
N CYS A 336 -11.73 17.11 -13.99
CA CYS A 336 -11.53 16.08 -15.01
C CYS A 336 -12.80 15.25 -15.23
N ARG A 337 -12.82 14.49 -16.34
CA ARG A 337 -13.90 13.54 -16.60
C ARG A 337 -13.74 12.32 -15.68
N ARG A 338 -14.84 11.87 -15.06
CA ARG A 338 -14.94 10.59 -14.36
C ARG A 338 -14.64 9.46 -15.34
N GLY A 339 -13.79 8.53 -14.93
CA GLY A 339 -13.17 7.48 -15.74
C GLY A 339 -11.79 7.86 -16.27
N SER A 340 -11.32 9.10 -16.07
CA SER A 340 -9.99 9.56 -16.49
C SER A 340 -9.09 9.98 -15.32
N SER A 341 -9.51 9.79 -14.06
CA SER A 341 -8.76 10.35 -12.93
C SER A 341 -7.41 9.69 -12.66
N GLN A 342 -7.16 8.49 -13.21
CA GLN A 342 -5.82 7.88 -13.22
C GLN A 342 -4.77 8.80 -13.89
N ARG A 343 -5.19 9.61 -14.87
CA ARG A 343 -4.32 10.55 -15.62
C ARG A 343 -3.95 11.80 -14.83
N VAL A 344 -4.51 12.01 -13.64
CA VAL A 344 -4.14 13.14 -12.76
C VAL A 344 -2.64 13.10 -12.42
N ALA A 345 -2.04 11.92 -12.35
CA ALA A 345 -0.59 11.79 -12.17
C ALA A 345 0.22 12.46 -13.29
N GLU A 346 -0.28 12.46 -14.54
CA GLU A 346 0.37 13.13 -15.68
C GLU A 346 0.44 14.65 -15.45
N VAL A 347 -0.59 15.24 -14.82
CA VAL A 347 -0.61 16.68 -14.50
C VAL A 347 0.45 17.02 -13.46
N VAL A 348 0.61 16.20 -12.42
CA VAL A 348 1.67 16.38 -11.41
C VAL A 348 3.05 16.28 -12.07
N ASP A 349 3.25 15.36 -13.01
CA ASP A 349 4.49 15.25 -13.77
C ASP A 349 4.74 16.47 -14.66
N MET A 350 3.69 17.09 -15.22
CA MET A 350 3.82 18.36 -15.95
C MET A 350 4.31 19.49 -15.03
N PHE A 351 3.82 19.59 -13.79
CA PHE A 351 4.30 20.58 -12.83
C PHE A 351 5.77 20.36 -12.47
N ARG A 352 6.19 19.11 -12.27
CA ARG A 352 7.61 18.75 -12.04
C ARG A 352 8.50 19.21 -13.19
N ARG A 353 8.11 18.90 -14.43
CA ARG A 353 8.89 19.28 -15.63
C ARG A 353 9.01 20.79 -15.81
N LYS A 354 8.03 21.56 -15.33
CA LYS A 354 8.05 23.03 -15.35
C LYS A 354 8.74 23.65 -14.15
N GLY A 355 9.23 22.86 -13.18
CA GLY A 355 9.87 23.37 -11.97
C GLY A 355 8.91 24.06 -10.98
N ASN A 356 7.60 23.76 -11.06
CA ASN A 356 6.59 24.37 -10.19
C ASN A 356 6.52 23.66 -8.83
N THR A 357 7.62 23.67 -8.08
CA THR A 357 7.73 23.00 -6.77
C THR A 357 6.62 23.37 -5.77
N PRO A 358 6.13 24.62 -5.68
CA PRO A 358 5.03 24.96 -4.76
C PRO A 358 3.72 24.21 -5.02
N LEU A 359 3.53 23.68 -6.24
CA LEU A 359 2.33 22.95 -6.64
C LEU A 359 2.47 21.43 -6.44
N LEU A 360 3.59 20.92 -5.91
CA LEU A 360 3.88 19.48 -5.84
C LEU A 360 3.51 18.81 -4.52
#